data_AF-A0A5D2P7L7-F1
#
_entry.id   AF-A0A5D2P7L7-F1
#
_cell.length_a   1.000
_cell.length_b   1.000
_cell.length_c   1.000
_cell.angle_alpha   90.00
_cell.angle_beta   90.00
_cell.angle_gamma   90.00
#
_symmetry.space_group_name_H-M   'P 1'
#
loop_
_entity.id
_entity.type
_entity.pdbx_description
1 polymer ?
#
loop_
_entity_poly.entity_id
_entity_poly.type
_entity_poly.pdbx_seq_one_letter_code
_entity_poly.pdbx_strand_id
1 'polypeptide(L)'
;MGFSFWLACLRSCSNKSAFSKAFRDSFYHYKSQLNTCQKNLPSTIAEKTNSHAFSWSSCLLPLAFAVSAGSLTFQSHNNHPSLCEPSNLDSRKVTIGGKASTEFVVKGTHKEVPQELIDELKAICQDNMTLDYDERFYHGKPQNSFHKAVNIPDVVVFPRSEEEVSQIVKSCNKHKVPIVPYGGATSIEGHTLSPNGGVCIDMTLMKRVKALHIRDMDVVVEPGIGWMELNEYLEPYGLFFPLDPGPGATIGGMCATRCSGSLAVRYGTMRDNVISLKVVLANGIIVKTASRARKSAAGYDLTRLMIGSEGTLGVVT
;
A
#
# COMPACT_ATOMS: atom_id res chain seq x y z
N MET A 1 45.41 29.77 9.95
CA MET A 1 45.10 30.64 8.79
C MET A 1 43.87 30.04 8.11
N GLY A 2 42.66 30.58 8.12
CA GLY A 2 42.06 31.73 8.78
C GLY A 2 40.52 31.65 8.64
N PHE A 3 39.82 32.15 9.68
CA PHE A 3 38.45 32.70 9.75
C PHE A 3 37.26 31.74 9.42
N SER A 4 36.37 31.31 10.33
CA SER A 4 35.62 31.93 11.44
C SER A 4 34.63 33.02 11.04
N PHE A 5 33.35 32.80 11.40
CA PHE A 5 32.28 33.72 11.85
C PHE A 5 30.97 33.73 11.04
N TRP A 6 29.89 33.19 11.63
CA TRP A 6 28.81 34.03 12.19
C TRP A 6 27.87 33.21 13.09
N LEU A 7 27.70 33.66 14.32
CA LEU A 7 26.78 33.10 15.33
C LEU A 7 26.11 34.27 16.06
N ALA A 8 24.79 34.17 16.18
CA ALA A 8 23.89 34.70 17.23
C ALA A 8 23.67 36.22 17.44
N CYS A 9 22.39 36.60 17.59
CA CYS A 9 21.70 37.12 18.81
C CYS A 9 20.44 37.93 18.37
N LEU A 10 19.24 37.96 18.99
CA LEU A 10 18.73 37.85 20.37
C LEU A 10 17.24 37.40 20.34
N ARG A 11 16.83 36.46 21.21
CA ARG A 11 15.97 36.62 22.43
C ARG A 11 14.65 37.41 22.33
N SER A 12 13.58 36.66 22.60
CA SER A 12 12.44 36.95 23.50
C SER A 12 11.48 38.10 23.15
N CYS A 13 10.25 37.74 22.75
CA CYS A 13 9.03 38.37 23.28
C CYS A 13 7.81 37.44 23.12
N SER A 14 7.00 37.45 24.17
CA SER A 14 5.71 36.79 24.35
C SER A 14 4.69 37.11 23.26
N ASN A 15 4.00 36.11 22.71
CA ASN A 15 2.54 36.10 22.66
C ASN A 15 1.97 34.77 22.11
N LYS A 16 1.37 33.99 23.01
CA LYS A 16 0.35 32.98 22.69
C LYS A 16 -0.97 33.74 22.46
N SER A 17 -1.58 33.63 21.27
CA SER A 17 -3.04 33.65 21.02
C SER A 17 -3.49 34.06 19.60
N ALA A 18 -2.60 34.26 18.63
CA ALA A 18 -2.99 34.86 17.35
C ALA A 18 -3.10 33.92 16.13
N PHE A 19 -2.81 32.62 16.27
CA PHE A 19 -2.82 31.70 15.11
C PHE A 19 -3.97 30.66 15.10
N SER A 20 -4.76 30.57 16.16
CA SER A 20 -5.86 29.59 16.27
C SER A 20 -7.26 30.15 16.00
N LYS A 21 -7.38 31.40 15.53
CA LYS A 21 -8.67 32.05 15.24
C LYS A 21 -8.97 32.22 13.73
N ALA A 22 -7.97 32.12 12.86
CA ALA A 22 -8.15 32.34 11.42
C ALA A 22 -8.61 31.10 10.62
N PHE A 23 -8.64 29.90 11.23
CA PHE A 23 -9.08 28.67 10.55
C PHE A 23 -10.43 28.12 11.04
N ARG A 24 -11.03 28.71 12.09
CA ARG A 24 -12.31 28.25 12.64
C ARG A 24 -13.55 28.91 12.01
N ASP A 25 -13.40 30.07 11.39
CA ASP A 25 -14.53 30.83 10.86
C ASP A 25 -14.84 30.56 9.37
N SER A 26 -14.01 29.78 8.67
CA SER A 26 -14.24 29.44 7.25
C SER A 26 -15.07 28.16 7.02
N PHE A 27 -15.31 27.35 8.06
CA PHE A 27 -16.02 26.06 7.93
C PHE A 27 -17.48 26.07 8.39
N TYR A 28 -17.93 27.13 9.07
CA TYR A 28 -19.33 27.24 9.53
C TYR A 28 -20.28 27.85 8.49
N HIS A 29 -19.80 28.44 7.39
CA HIS A 29 -20.66 29.10 6.41
C HIS A 29 -21.07 28.23 5.21
N TYR A 30 -20.46 27.05 5.00
CA TYR A 30 -20.74 26.19 3.84
C TYR A 30 -21.82 25.11 4.11
N LYS A 31 -22.15 24.82 5.38
CA LYS A 31 -23.08 23.75 5.76
C LYS A 31 -24.53 24.20 5.97
N SER A 32 -24.83 25.50 5.79
CA SER A 32 -26.16 26.09 6.03
C SER A 32 -26.98 26.38 4.75
N GLN A 33 -26.44 26.19 3.54
CA GLN A 33 -27.17 26.51 2.30
C GLN A 33 -27.63 25.30 1.47
N LEU A 34 -27.42 24.07 1.93
CA LEU A 34 -27.82 22.85 1.19
C LEU A 34 -29.08 22.15 1.72
N ASN A 35 -29.72 22.64 2.79
CA ASN A 35 -30.87 21.97 3.42
C ASN A 35 -32.20 22.75 3.40
N THR A 36 -32.36 23.70 2.48
CA THR A 36 -33.65 24.40 2.29
C THR A 36 -33.88 24.71 0.81
N CYS A 37 -34.00 23.69 -0.02
CA CYS A 37 -34.61 23.82 -1.36
C CYS A 37 -35.08 22.45 -1.89
N GLN A 38 -35.84 21.73 -1.09
CA GLN A 38 -36.68 20.63 -1.55
C GLN A 38 -37.98 20.66 -0.74
N LYS A 39 -38.94 21.45 -1.23
CA LYS A 39 -40.38 21.29 -0.96
C LYS A 39 -41.17 22.24 -1.87
N ASN A 40 -42.09 21.63 -2.61
CA ASN A 40 -43.29 22.19 -3.23
C ASN A 40 -43.12 22.88 -4.59
N LEU A 41 -43.48 22.12 -5.65
CA LEU A 41 -43.93 22.64 -6.92
C LEU A 41 -45.20 21.89 -7.34
N PRO A 42 -46.30 22.58 -7.67
CA PRO A 42 -47.28 22.05 -8.60
C PRO A 42 -47.47 22.96 -9.84
N SER A 43 -47.54 22.27 -10.98
CA SER A 43 -48.38 22.49 -12.16
C SER A 43 -48.55 23.88 -12.82
N THR A 44 -48.37 23.82 -14.15
CA THR A 44 -49.21 24.38 -15.25
C THR A 44 -48.96 25.77 -15.85
N ILE A 45 -48.67 25.73 -17.17
CA ILE A 45 -49.22 26.52 -18.30
C ILE A 45 -48.60 27.90 -18.63
N ALA A 46 -47.80 27.87 -19.70
CA ALA A 46 -47.89 28.59 -20.99
C ALA A 46 -48.06 30.12 -21.13
N GLU A 47 -47.34 30.59 -22.17
CA GLU A 47 -47.61 31.69 -23.11
C GLU A 47 -47.09 33.15 -22.87
N LYS A 48 -46.11 33.47 -23.73
CA LYS A 48 -46.04 34.61 -24.68
C LYS A 48 -45.69 36.05 -24.25
N THR A 49 -44.70 36.53 -25.03
CA THR A 49 -44.57 37.83 -25.74
C THR A 49 -43.96 39.07 -25.07
N ASN A 50 -42.79 39.41 -25.61
CA ASN A 50 -42.33 40.70 -26.15
C ASN A 50 -42.25 41.97 -25.29
N SER A 51 -41.01 42.45 -25.17
CA SER A 51 -40.47 43.69 -25.80
C SER A 51 -39.91 44.80 -24.89
N HIS A 52 -38.83 45.40 -25.42
CA HIS A 52 -38.19 46.69 -25.12
C HIS A 52 -37.07 46.78 -24.05
N ALA A 53 -35.85 46.58 -24.56
CA ALA A 53 -34.72 47.52 -24.64
C ALA A 53 -34.36 48.40 -23.41
N PHE A 54 -33.14 48.19 -22.89
CA PHE A 54 -32.27 49.27 -22.44
C PHE A 54 -30.79 48.96 -22.70
N SER A 55 -30.07 50.01 -23.08
CA SER A 55 -28.75 50.06 -23.70
C SER A 55 -27.64 50.25 -22.65
N TRP A 56 -26.53 49.51 -22.80
CA TRP A 56 -25.14 49.92 -22.50
C TRP A 56 -24.22 48.95 -23.27
N SER A 57 -23.65 49.40 -24.39
CA SER A 57 -22.31 50.00 -24.47
C SER A 57 -21.18 49.00 -24.18
N SER A 58 -20.77 48.33 -25.26
CA SER A 58 -19.38 48.15 -25.67
C SER A 58 -18.40 47.54 -24.65
N CYS A 59 -18.35 46.22 -24.59
CA CYS A 59 -17.08 45.52 -24.40
C CYS A 59 -17.02 44.31 -25.33
N LEU A 60 -16.00 44.35 -26.18
CA LEU A 60 -15.67 43.41 -27.23
C LEU A 60 -15.32 42.03 -26.62
N LEU A 61 -16.06 41.00 -27.01
CA LEU A 61 -15.57 39.63 -27.01
C LEU A 61 -15.98 39.01 -28.35
N PRO A 62 -15.03 38.43 -29.07
CA PRO A 62 -15.35 37.21 -29.78
C PRO A 62 -14.46 36.06 -29.32
N LEU A 63 -15.12 35.11 -28.66
CA LEU A 63 -15.04 33.68 -28.91
C LEU A 63 -13.71 33.14 -29.47
N ALA A 64 -12.87 32.62 -28.58
CA ALA A 64 -11.97 31.56 -28.96
C ALA A 64 -12.78 30.27 -29.17
N PHE A 65 -13.11 29.97 -30.42
CA PHE A 65 -13.46 28.61 -30.82
C PHE A 65 -12.22 27.74 -30.61
N ALA A 66 -12.20 26.97 -29.52
CA ALA A 66 -11.30 25.84 -29.42
C ALA A 66 -11.77 24.77 -30.43
N VAL A 67 -11.26 24.87 -31.65
CA VAL A 67 -11.33 23.79 -32.63
C VAL A 67 -10.55 22.63 -32.02
N SER A 68 -11.27 21.68 -31.44
CA SER A 68 -10.76 20.33 -31.23
C SER A 68 -10.30 19.82 -32.59
N ALA A 69 -9.00 19.88 -32.86
CA ALA A 69 -8.38 19.13 -33.92
C ALA A 69 -8.51 17.65 -33.56
N GLY A 70 -9.67 17.08 -33.86
CA GLY A 70 -9.80 15.67 -34.11
C GLY A 70 -8.94 15.37 -35.32
N SER A 71 -7.65 15.12 -35.09
CA SER A 71 -6.85 14.38 -36.05
C SER A 71 -7.46 12.98 -36.11
N LEU A 72 -8.37 12.80 -37.06
CA LEU A 72 -8.58 11.52 -37.70
C LEU A 72 -7.27 11.19 -38.43
N THR A 73 -6.26 10.75 -37.68
CA THR A 73 -5.21 9.93 -38.26
C THR A 73 -5.90 8.63 -38.66
N PHE A 74 -6.28 8.55 -39.93
CA PHE A 74 -6.42 7.27 -40.62
C PHE A 74 -5.03 6.63 -40.61
N GLN A 75 -4.68 6.02 -39.49
CA GLN A 75 -3.44 5.29 -39.34
C GLN A 75 -3.67 3.96 -40.04
N SER A 76 -3.28 3.92 -41.32
CA SER A 76 -3.03 2.68 -42.02
C SER A 76 -2.21 1.79 -41.10
N HIS A 77 -2.71 0.58 -40.82
CA HIS A 77 -2.04 -0.43 -40.01
C HIS A 77 -0.74 -0.86 -40.71
N ASN A 78 0.29 -0.04 -40.64
CA ASN A 78 1.66 -0.47 -40.85
C ASN A 78 2.17 -0.96 -39.49
N ASN A 79 2.30 -2.27 -39.38
CA ASN A 79 2.92 -2.98 -38.25
C ASN A 79 4.41 -2.61 -38.13
N HIS A 80 4.71 -1.38 -37.69
CA HIS A 80 6.04 -1.06 -37.20
C HIS A 80 6.06 -1.29 -35.68
N PRO A 81 6.91 -2.20 -35.18
CA PRO A 81 7.07 -2.39 -33.75
C PRO A 81 7.57 -1.10 -33.08
N SER A 82 7.07 -0.84 -31.88
CA SER A 82 7.48 0.31 -31.07
C SER A 82 8.97 0.24 -30.75
N LEU A 83 9.67 1.38 -30.68
CA LEU A 83 11.07 1.45 -30.25
C LEU A 83 11.30 0.91 -28.83
N CYS A 84 10.24 0.80 -28.02
CA CYS A 84 10.27 0.22 -26.69
C CYS A 84 9.91 -1.28 -26.67
N GLU A 85 9.66 -1.90 -27.82
CA GLU A 85 9.31 -3.29 -27.94
C GLU A 85 10.59 -4.13 -28.00
N PRO A 86 10.80 -5.08 -27.07
CA PRO A 86 12.02 -5.88 -27.06
C PRO A 86 12.13 -6.67 -28.37
N SER A 87 13.30 -6.65 -28.99
CA SER A 87 13.58 -7.43 -30.20
C SER A 87 13.42 -8.92 -29.88
N ASN A 88 12.48 -9.59 -30.55
CA ASN A 88 12.12 -11.01 -30.42
C ASN A 88 13.21 -12.01 -30.87
N LEU A 89 14.48 -11.71 -30.64
CA LEU A 89 15.61 -12.56 -31.00
C LEU A 89 16.13 -13.29 -29.76
N ASP A 90 15.33 -14.23 -29.25
CA ASP A 90 15.87 -15.38 -28.53
C ASP A 90 15.68 -16.64 -29.39
N SER A 91 16.78 -17.35 -29.62
CA SER A 91 16.90 -18.61 -30.36
C SER A 91 15.99 -19.75 -29.85
N ARG A 92 15.27 -19.54 -28.75
CA ARG A 92 14.39 -20.51 -28.09
C ARG A 92 12.92 -20.46 -28.51
N LYS A 93 12.52 -19.65 -29.50
CA LYS A 93 11.08 -19.45 -29.85
C LYS A 93 10.24 -19.00 -28.64
N VAL A 94 10.84 -18.28 -27.69
CA VAL A 94 10.12 -17.71 -26.54
C VAL A 94 10.01 -16.21 -26.74
N THR A 95 8.80 -15.74 -27.02
CA THR A 95 8.47 -14.31 -27.03
C THR A 95 8.41 -13.83 -25.58
N ILE A 96 9.50 -13.25 -25.07
CA ILE A 96 9.54 -12.69 -23.72
C ILE A 96 9.07 -11.22 -23.81
N GLY A 97 7.85 -10.96 -23.32
CA GLY A 97 7.25 -9.63 -23.31
C GLY A 97 6.40 -9.31 -24.55
N GLY A 98 5.45 -8.39 -24.38
CA GLY A 98 4.46 -7.98 -25.39
C GLY A 98 3.02 -8.21 -24.91
N LYS A 99 2.04 -7.45 -25.43
CA LYS A 99 0.61 -7.59 -25.05
C LYS A 99 0.04 -9.02 -25.27
N ALA A 100 0.65 -9.79 -26.16
CA ALA A 100 0.30 -11.19 -26.43
C ALA A 100 1.05 -12.21 -25.55
N SER A 101 1.98 -11.78 -24.68
CA SER A 101 2.76 -12.66 -23.79
C SER A 101 2.04 -13.03 -22.48
N THR A 102 0.75 -12.72 -22.37
CA THR A 102 -0.08 -13.02 -21.18
C THR A 102 -0.48 -14.49 -21.05
N GLU A 103 -0.08 -15.36 -21.98
CA GLU A 103 -0.34 -16.80 -21.93
C GLU A 103 0.55 -17.56 -20.93
N PHE A 104 1.60 -16.94 -20.39
CA PHE A 104 2.42 -17.58 -19.36
C PHE A 104 1.71 -17.56 -18.01
N VAL A 105 0.80 -18.50 -17.85
CA VAL A 105 0.19 -18.84 -16.56
C VAL A 105 1.27 -19.47 -15.67
N VAL A 106 1.42 -18.97 -14.44
CA VAL A 106 2.28 -19.61 -13.44
C VAL A 106 1.83 -21.06 -13.27
N LYS A 107 2.58 -22.01 -13.82
CA LYS A 107 2.24 -23.44 -13.72
C LYS A 107 2.45 -23.86 -12.27
N GLY A 108 1.34 -23.92 -11.54
CA GLY A 108 1.30 -24.37 -10.16
C GLY A 108 1.31 -25.90 -10.06
N THR A 109 2.00 -26.44 -9.06
CA THR A 109 1.89 -27.87 -8.71
C THR A 109 1.33 -27.98 -7.30
N HIS A 110 0.11 -28.51 -7.17
CA HIS A 110 -0.50 -28.72 -5.86
C HIS A 110 -0.17 -30.11 -5.33
N LYS A 111 0.22 -30.18 -4.06
CA LYS A 111 0.35 -31.43 -3.30
C LYS A 111 -0.54 -31.30 -2.08
N GLU A 112 -1.26 -32.35 -1.75
CA GLU A 112 -2.07 -32.36 -0.53
C GLU A 112 -1.20 -32.13 0.71
N VAL A 113 -1.71 -31.29 1.60
CA VAL A 113 -1.05 -30.97 2.86
C VAL A 113 -1.23 -32.15 3.84
N PRO A 114 -0.16 -32.61 4.52
CA PRO A 114 -0.27 -33.67 5.51
C PRO A 114 -1.24 -33.30 6.64
N GLN A 115 -2.10 -34.24 7.06
CA GLN A 115 -3.04 -34.02 8.17
C GLN A 115 -2.30 -33.64 9.47
N GLU A 116 -1.12 -34.22 9.70
CA GLU A 116 -0.26 -33.87 10.84
C GLU A 116 0.10 -32.39 10.88
N LEU A 117 0.31 -31.74 9.72
CA LEU A 117 0.57 -30.30 9.67
C LEU A 117 -0.67 -29.53 10.11
N ILE A 118 -1.86 -29.93 9.66
CA ILE A 118 -3.12 -29.27 10.05
C ILE A 118 -3.34 -29.37 11.55
N ASP A 119 -3.06 -30.53 12.15
CA ASP A 119 -3.19 -30.74 13.59
C ASP A 119 -2.16 -29.91 14.38
N GLU A 120 -0.92 -29.83 13.91
CA GLU A 120 0.13 -28.96 14.47
C GLU A 120 -0.28 -27.47 14.40
N LEU A 121 -0.78 -27.01 13.25
CA LEU A 121 -1.26 -25.63 13.06
C LEU A 121 -2.46 -25.32 13.96
N LYS A 122 -3.36 -26.29 14.16
CA LYS A 122 -4.49 -26.16 15.09
C LYS A 122 -4.04 -26.03 16.53
N ALA A 123 -3.00 -26.75 16.92
CA ALA A 123 -2.43 -26.60 18.26
C ALA A 123 -1.77 -25.23 18.48
N ILE A 124 -1.15 -24.66 17.44
CA ILE A 124 -0.49 -23.34 17.51
C ILE A 124 -1.52 -22.20 17.49
N CYS A 125 -2.40 -22.19 16.49
CA CYS A 125 -3.29 -21.06 16.19
C CYS A 125 -4.65 -21.16 16.90
N GLN A 126 -5.01 -22.35 17.38
CA GLN A 126 -6.33 -22.65 17.97
C GLN A 126 -7.45 -22.28 16.99
N ASP A 127 -8.35 -21.38 17.39
CA ASP A 127 -9.46 -20.91 16.54
C ASP A 127 -9.01 -19.87 15.50
N ASN A 128 -7.77 -19.39 15.54
CA ASN A 128 -7.23 -18.41 14.57
C ASN A 128 -6.66 -19.11 13.32
N MET A 129 -7.39 -20.08 12.78
CA MET A 129 -7.10 -20.72 11.49
C MET A 129 -8.41 -21.11 10.79
N THR A 130 -8.36 -21.26 9.47
CA THR A 130 -9.53 -21.65 8.67
C THR A 130 -9.15 -22.55 7.49
N LEU A 131 -10.04 -23.50 7.22
CA LEU A 131 -10.02 -24.38 6.06
C LEU A 131 -11.19 -24.08 5.11
N ASP A 132 -12.00 -23.07 5.43
CA ASP A 132 -13.16 -22.66 4.65
C ASP A 132 -12.75 -22.26 3.23
N TYR A 133 -13.53 -22.72 2.26
CA TYR A 133 -13.20 -22.54 0.85
C TYR A 133 -13.22 -21.07 0.43
N ASP A 134 -14.22 -20.30 0.85
CA ASP A 134 -14.38 -18.91 0.43
C ASP A 134 -13.26 -18.05 0.99
N GLU A 135 -12.89 -18.27 2.25
CA GLU A 135 -11.81 -17.57 2.91
C GLU A 135 -10.44 -17.89 2.27
N ARG A 136 -10.18 -19.16 1.98
CA ARG A 136 -8.97 -19.59 1.25
C ARG A 136 -8.95 -19.03 -0.17
N PHE A 137 -10.08 -19.02 -0.86
CA PHE A 137 -10.20 -18.48 -2.21
C PHE A 137 -9.91 -16.98 -2.23
N TYR A 138 -10.44 -16.23 -1.25
CA TYR A 138 -10.14 -14.81 -1.09
C TYR A 138 -8.64 -14.56 -0.86
N HIS A 139 -8.00 -15.37 -0.01
CA HIS A 139 -6.56 -15.26 0.28
C HIS A 139 -5.63 -15.71 -0.85
N GLY A 140 -6.11 -16.57 -1.77
CA GLY A 140 -5.33 -17.08 -2.91
C GLY A 140 -5.54 -16.33 -4.22
N LYS A 141 -6.66 -15.61 -4.37
CA LYS A 141 -6.98 -14.83 -5.57
C LYS A 141 -6.51 -13.40 -5.38
N PRO A 142 -5.63 -12.85 -6.24
CA PRO A 142 -5.26 -11.44 -6.14
C PRO A 142 -6.40 -10.53 -6.59
N GLN A 143 -6.67 -9.50 -5.80
CA GLN A 143 -7.83 -8.61 -5.95
C GLN A 143 -7.53 -7.49 -6.95
N ASN A 144 -6.28 -7.03 -6.99
CA ASN A 144 -5.85 -5.89 -7.80
C ASN A 144 -4.85 -6.28 -8.90
N SER A 145 -4.77 -7.57 -9.24
CA SER A 145 -3.82 -8.08 -10.23
C SER A 145 -4.51 -8.78 -11.40
N PHE A 146 -3.88 -8.72 -12.57
CA PHE A 146 -4.31 -9.48 -13.76
C PHE A 146 -3.89 -10.95 -13.71
N HIS A 147 -3.05 -11.33 -12.75
CA HIS A 147 -2.60 -12.71 -12.61
C HIS A 147 -3.77 -13.63 -12.21
N LYS A 148 -3.87 -14.78 -12.88
CA LYS A 148 -4.89 -15.78 -12.59
C LYS A 148 -4.40 -16.72 -11.49
N ALA A 149 -5.22 -16.91 -10.46
CA ALA A 149 -4.98 -17.92 -9.46
C ALA A 149 -5.12 -19.32 -10.08
N VAL A 150 -4.04 -20.11 -10.02
CA VAL A 150 -4.02 -21.50 -10.47
C VAL A 150 -4.44 -22.44 -9.35
N ASN A 151 -4.02 -22.13 -8.13
CA ASN A 151 -4.35 -22.82 -6.90
C ASN A 151 -4.68 -21.78 -5.82
N ILE A 152 -5.29 -22.24 -4.73
CA ILE A 152 -5.56 -21.46 -3.52
C ILE A 152 -4.77 -22.07 -2.35
N PRO A 153 -4.50 -21.32 -1.26
CA PRO A 153 -3.94 -21.88 -0.04
C PRO A 153 -4.74 -23.11 0.44
N ASP A 154 -4.08 -24.06 1.07
CA ASP A 154 -4.72 -25.20 1.73
C ASP A 154 -5.31 -24.81 3.08
N VAL A 155 -4.69 -23.84 3.74
CA VAL A 155 -5.09 -23.32 5.05
C VAL A 155 -4.67 -21.87 5.18
N VAL A 156 -5.50 -21.06 5.84
CA VAL A 156 -5.14 -19.70 6.25
C VAL A 156 -5.01 -19.68 7.77
N VAL A 157 -3.93 -19.10 8.27
CA VAL A 157 -3.65 -18.94 9.70
C VAL A 157 -3.48 -17.48 10.04
N PHE A 158 -3.97 -17.09 11.23
CA PHE A 158 -3.99 -15.71 11.70
C PHE A 158 -3.20 -15.58 13.02
N PRO A 159 -1.86 -15.58 12.98
CA PRO A 159 -1.06 -15.47 14.19
C PRO A 159 -1.27 -14.15 14.92
N ARG A 160 -1.05 -14.15 16.24
CA ARG A 160 -1.15 -12.99 17.14
C ARG A 160 0.19 -12.58 17.77
N SER A 161 1.24 -13.35 17.52
CA SER A 161 2.57 -13.17 18.11
C SER A 161 3.69 -13.62 17.15
N GLU A 162 4.90 -13.10 17.35
CA GLU A 162 6.08 -13.50 16.58
C GLU A 162 6.48 -14.97 16.88
N GLU A 163 6.15 -15.45 18.08
CA GLU A 163 6.35 -16.83 18.50
C GLU A 163 5.44 -17.80 17.74
N GLU A 164 4.16 -17.47 17.57
CA GLU A 164 3.24 -18.28 16.74
C GLU A 164 3.72 -18.34 15.29
N VAL A 165 4.14 -17.22 14.70
CA VAL A 165 4.73 -17.19 13.35
C VAL A 165 5.96 -18.10 13.27
N SER A 166 6.86 -18.04 14.25
CA SER A 166 8.03 -18.92 14.35
C SER A 166 7.64 -20.40 14.37
N GLN A 167 6.62 -20.78 15.14
CA GLN A 167 6.14 -22.15 15.24
C GLN A 167 5.47 -22.63 13.94
N ILE A 168 4.63 -21.80 13.32
CA ILE A 168 4.00 -22.08 12.03
C ILE A 168 5.07 -22.35 10.97
N VAL A 169 6.08 -21.47 10.86
CA VAL A 169 7.16 -21.62 9.87
C VAL A 169 7.99 -22.88 10.12
N LYS A 170 8.28 -23.23 11.40
CA LYS A 170 8.97 -24.49 11.74
C LYS A 170 8.18 -25.71 11.30
N SER A 171 6.88 -25.72 11.57
CA SER A 171 5.99 -26.82 11.21
C SER A 171 5.90 -26.98 9.67
N CYS A 172 5.73 -25.88 8.95
CA CYS A 172 5.73 -25.88 7.48
C CYS A 172 7.07 -26.37 6.91
N ASN A 173 8.20 -25.93 7.48
CA ASN A 173 9.53 -26.37 7.05
C ASN A 173 9.82 -27.86 7.34
N LYS A 174 9.28 -28.40 8.44
CA LYS A 174 9.33 -29.83 8.78
C LYS A 174 8.62 -30.65 7.70
N HIS A 175 7.42 -30.23 7.30
CA HIS A 175 6.56 -30.93 6.33
C HIS A 175 6.81 -30.55 4.86
N LYS A 176 7.75 -29.62 4.60
CA LYS A 176 8.07 -29.11 3.25
C LYS A 176 6.86 -28.52 2.53
N VAL A 177 5.99 -27.85 3.28
CA VAL A 177 4.82 -27.13 2.76
C VAL A 177 5.19 -25.66 2.54
N PRO A 178 4.87 -25.08 1.37
CA PRO A 178 5.17 -23.68 1.09
C PRO A 178 4.31 -22.74 1.95
N ILE A 179 4.83 -21.54 2.19
CA ILE A 179 4.16 -20.50 2.95
C ILE A 179 4.03 -19.22 2.10
N VAL A 180 2.94 -18.49 2.28
CA VAL A 180 2.71 -17.18 1.66
C VAL A 180 2.33 -16.19 2.76
N PRO A 181 3.21 -15.25 3.13
CA PRO A 181 2.87 -14.16 4.03
C PRO A 181 1.81 -13.25 3.41
N TYR A 182 0.83 -12.86 4.21
CA TYR A 182 -0.32 -12.09 3.76
C TYR A 182 -0.57 -10.90 4.69
N GLY A 183 -1.04 -9.81 4.11
CA GLY A 183 -1.33 -8.56 4.82
C GLY A 183 -2.54 -7.89 4.18
N GLY A 184 -2.42 -6.63 3.78
CA GLY A 184 -3.55 -5.89 3.19
C GLY A 184 -4.05 -6.38 1.82
N ALA A 185 -3.42 -7.37 1.20
CA ALA A 185 -3.78 -7.92 -0.12
C ALA A 185 -3.88 -6.90 -1.27
N THR A 186 -3.25 -5.73 -1.13
CA THR A 186 -3.37 -4.64 -2.11
C THR A 186 -2.39 -4.73 -3.28
N SER A 187 -1.56 -5.79 -3.34
CA SER A 187 -0.54 -5.96 -4.38
C SER A 187 -1.14 -6.11 -5.77
N ILE A 188 -0.44 -5.57 -6.77
CA ILE A 188 -0.77 -5.69 -8.20
C ILE A 188 0.10 -6.73 -8.93
N GLU A 189 1.13 -7.26 -8.27
CA GLU A 189 2.13 -8.17 -8.86
C GLU A 189 1.89 -9.65 -8.53
N GLY A 190 0.75 -9.98 -7.90
CA GLY A 190 0.38 -11.36 -7.62
C GLY A 190 1.07 -12.01 -6.42
N HIS A 191 1.59 -11.22 -5.47
CA HIS A 191 2.26 -11.74 -4.26
C HIS A 191 1.39 -12.65 -3.38
N THR A 192 0.05 -12.54 -3.46
CA THR A 192 -0.88 -13.37 -2.69
C THR A 192 -1.18 -14.73 -3.35
N LEU A 193 -0.68 -14.95 -4.56
CA LEU A 193 -0.89 -16.21 -5.26
C LEU A 193 -0.24 -17.36 -4.50
N SER A 194 -0.96 -18.49 -4.44
CA SER A 194 -0.47 -19.73 -3.86
C SER A 194 -0.34 -20.79 -4.96
N PRO A 195 0.60 -20.66 -5.92
CA PRO A 195 0.68 -21.55 -7.07
C PRO A 195 0.90 -23.02 -6.66
N ASN A 196 1.46 -23.29 -5.48
CA ASN A 196 1.66 -24.65 -4.98
C ASN A 196 0.75 -25.01 -3.80
N GLY A 197 -0.32 -24.25 -3.57
CA GLY A 197 -1.11 -24.32 -2.33
C GLY A 197 -0.27 -23.90 -1.11
N GLY A 198 -0.44 -24.62 -0.01
CA GLY A 198 0.29 -24.42 1.23
C GLY A 198 -0.42 -23.53 2.24
N VAL A 199 0.37 -22.88 3.10
CA VAL A 199 -0.13 -22.11 4.24
C VAL A 199 -0.07 -20.61 3.93
N CYS A 200 -1.22 -19.95 3.94
CA CYS A 200 -1.28 -18.50 3.94
C CYS A 200 -1.18 -17.98 5.38
N ILE A 201 -0.22 -17.11 5.67
CA ILE A 201 0.00 -16.54 7.00
C ILE A 201 -0.51 -15.10 6.99
N ASP A 202 -1.74 -14.88 7.43
CA ASP A 202 -2.35 -13.56 7.49
C ASP A 202 -1.99 -12.81 8.77
N MET A 203 -1.24 -11.73 8.60
CA MET A 203 -0.74 -10.89 9.68
C MET A 203 -1.80 -9.91 10.24
N THR A 204 -3.05 -9.96 9.76
CA THR A 204 -4.15 -9.04 10.11
C THR A 204 -4.47 -8.99 11.61
N LEU A 205 -4.13 -10.01 12.41
CA LEU A 205 -4.33 -9.97 13.87
C LEU A 205 -3.14 -9.40 14.65
N MET A 206 -1.98 -9.17 14.02
CA MET A 206 -0.81 -8.51 14.59
C MET A 206 -0.85 -7.00 14.28
N LYS A 207 -1.71 -6.26 15.00
CA LYS A 207 -2.04 -4.84 14.71
C LYS A 207 -1.64 -3.84 15.80
N ARG A 208 -0.84 -4.24 16.79
CA ARG A 208 -0.55 -3.35 17.94
C ARG A 208 0.56 -2.35 17.62
N VAL A 209 0.38 -1.11 18.09
CA VAL A 209 1.50 -0.18 18.33
C VAL A 209 2.20 -0.61 19.63
N LYS A 210 3.46 -1.03 19.53
CA LYS A 210 4.25 -1.54 20.65
C LYS A 210 4.90 -0.43 21.45
N ALA A 211 5.35 0.63 20.77
CA ALA A 211 5.96 1.79 21.40
C ALA A 211 5.89 3.02 20.47
N LEU A 212 5.71 4.20 21.06
CA LEU A 212 5.83 5.49 20.38
C LEU A 212 6.89 6.34 21.09
N HIS A 213 7.90 6.78 20.35
CA HIS A 213 9.00 7.59 20.87
C HIS A 213 8.94 9.00 20.30
N ILE A 214 8.09 9.86 20.88
CA ILE A 214 7.78 11.20 20.35
C ILE A 214 9.03 12.06 20.13
N ARG A 215 9.97 12.03 21.09
CA ARG A 215 11.21 12.84 21.02
C ARG A 215 12.18 12.35 19.94
N ASP A 216 12.20 11.04 19.70
CA ASP A 216 13.08 10.41 18.70
C ASP A 216 12.40 10.34 17.32
N MET A 217 11.10 10.62 17.26
CA MET A 217 10.23 10.57 16.07
C MET A 217 10.23 9.19 15.40
N ASP A 218 10.16 8.13 16.20
CA ASP A 218 10.03 6.76 15.72
C ASP A 218 8.92 5.99 16.47
N VAL A 219 8.43 4.93 15.83
CA VAL A 219 7.33 4.09 16.32
C VAL A 219 7.67 2.63 16.05
N VAL A 220 7.33 1.75 16.99
CA VAL A 220 7.44 0.30 16.86
C VAL A 220 6.04 -0.27 16.75
N VAL A 221 5.76 -0.97 15.65
CA VAL A 221 4.43 -1.50 15.32
C VAL A 221 4.52 -2.94 14.84
N GLU A 222 3.43 -3.66 14.98
CA GLU A 222 3.24 -4.97 14.36
C GLU A 222 2.85 -4.85 12.88
N PRO A 223 3.15 -5.86 12.04
CA PRO A 223 3.11 -5.78 10.58
C PRO A 223 1.69 -5.64 10.01
N GLY A 224 0.67 -6.06 10.75
CA GLY A 224 -0.72 -6.05 10.30
C GLY A 224 -1.39 -4.69 10.37
N ILE A 225 -0.78 -3.70 11.05
CA ILE A 225 -1.38 -2.36 11.18
C ILE A 225 -1.43 -1.67 9.81
N GLY A 226 -2.56 -1.03 9.51
CA GLY A 226 -2.71 -0.21 8.30
C GLY A 226 -1.94 1.11 8.42
N TRP A 227 -1.43 1.65 7.31
CA TRP A 227 -0.74 2.95 7.36
C TRP A 227 -1.66 4.12 7.72
N MET A 228 -2.94 4.04 7.33
CA MET A 228 -3.97 5.03 7.70
C MET A 228 -4.31 4.94 9.19
N GLU A 229 -4.51 3.73 9.70
CA GLU A 229 -4.74 3.46 11.13
C GLU A 229 -3.56 3.94 11.99
N LEU A 230 -2.32 3.73 11.52
CA LEU A 230 -1.14 4.28 12.17
C LEU A 230 -1.16 5.82 12.18
N ASN A 231 -1.56 6.47 11.08
CA ASN A 231 -1.65 7.93 11.03
C ASN A 231 -2.75 8.49 11.94
N GLU A 232 -3.91 7.84 12.03
CA GLU A 232 -4.96 8.19 13.00
C GLU A 232 -4.42 8.11 14.44
N TYR A 233 -3.63 7.08 14.76
CA TYR A 233 -2.98 6.96 16.06
C TYR A 233 -1.94 8.06 16.34
N LEU A 234 -1.20 8.50 15.31
CA LEU A 234 -0.12 9.49 15.45
C LEU A 234 -0.61 10.95 15.47
N GLU A 235 -1.80 11.23 14.89
CA GLU A 235 -2.36 12.58 14.74
C GLU A 235 -2.39 13.39 16.05
N PRO A 236 -2.85 12.86 17.21
CA PRO A 236 -2.89 13.61 18.47
C PRO A 236 -1.52 14.10 18.97
N TYR A 237 -0.44 13.49 18.49
CA TYR A 237 0.94 13.83 18.86
C TYR A 237 1.59 14.82 17.88
N GLY A 238 0.88 15.23 16.82
CA GLY A 238 1.44 16.07 15.75
C GLY A 238 2.49 15.34 14.91
N LEU A 239 2.45 14.00 14.90
CA LEU A 239 3.32 13.14 14.11
C LEU A 239 2.51 12.44 13.01
N PHE A 240 3.18 11.96 11.98
CA PHE A 240 2.58 11.12 10.96
C PHE A 240 3.65 10.21 10.32
N PHE A 241 3.22 9.06 9.84
CA PHE A 241 3.96 8.17 8.97
C PHE A 241 3.79 8.63 7.51
N PRO A 242 4.90 8.97 6.82
CA PRO A 242 4.80 9.82 5.62
C PRO A 242 4.50 9.07 4.32
N LEU A 243 4.39 7.74 4.33
CA LEU A 243 4.12 6.98 3.12
C LEU A 243 2.62 6.77 2.92
N ASP A 244 2.18 7.00 1.68
CA ASP A 244 0.78 7.10 1.28
C ASP A 244 0.47 6.23 0.03
N PRO A 245 0.67 4.90 0.07
CA PRO A 245 0.20 4.04 -1.00
C PRO A 245 -1.34 3.99 -1.04
N GLY A 246 -1.88 3.23 -2.00
CA GLY A 246 -3.32 2.95 -2.05
C GLY A 246 -3.89 2.47 -0.71
N PRO A 247 -5.16 2.79 -0.39
CA PRO A 247 -5.83 2.36 0.84
C PRO A 247 -5.76 0.83 1.04
N GLY A 248 -5.67 0.41 2.30
CA GLY A 248 -5.68 -1.01 2.69
C GLY A 248 -4.30 -1.63 2.88
N ALA A 249 -3.20 -0.96 2.48
CA ALA A 249 -1.85 -1.48 2.68
C ALA A 249 -1.46 -1.52 4.18
N THR A 250 -0.86 -2.63 4.59
CA THR A 250 -0.31 -2.83 5.95
C THR A 250 1.18 -2.55 6.00
N ILE A 251 1.70 -2.15 7.16
CA ILE A 251 3.13 -1.81 7.32
C ILE A 251 4.05 -2.97 6.94
N GLY A 252 3.68 -4.21 7.28
CA GLY A 252 4.42 -5.41 6.88
C GLY A 252 4.47 -5.60 5.36
N GLY A 253 3.33 -5.45 4.68
CA GLY A 253 3.27 -5.51 3.21
C GLY A 253 4.07 -4.39 2.55
N MET A 254 4.03 -3.19 3.13
CA MET A 254 4.84 -2.06 2.67
C MET A 254 6.35 -2.35 2.80
N CYS A 255 6.78 -2.95 3.92
CA CYS A 255 8.18 -3.39 4.10
C CYS A 255 8.56 -4.45 3.05
N ALA A 256 7.73 -5.47 2.89
CA ALA A 256 7.99 -6.59 1.98
C ALA A 256 8.12 -6.14 0.53
N THR A 257 7.36 -5.14 0.09
CA THR A 257 7.33 -4.66 -1.30
C THR A 257 8.21 -3.45 -1.58
N ARG A 258 8.97 -2.95 -0.59
CA ARG A 258 9.68 -1.65 -0.67
C ARG A 258 8.75 -0.54 -1.18
N CYS A 259 7.61 -0.41 -0.53
CA CYS A 259 6.57 0.52 -0.94
C CYS A 259 7.07 1.98 -1.05
N SER A 260 6.51 2.70 -2.03
CA SER A 260 6.62 4.15 -2.22
C SER A 260 5.23 4.79 -2.21
N GLY A 261 5.17 6.12 -2.29
CA GLY A 261 3.92 6.89 -2.38
C GLY A 261 4.18 8.26 -3.00
N SER A 262 3.15 9.11 -3.08
CA SER A 262 3.29 10.46 -3.66
C SER A 262 4.26 11.33 -2.86
N LEU A 263 4.35 11.08 -1.55
CA LEU A 263 5.21 11.80 -0.62
C LEU A 263 6.66 11.28 -0.59
N ALA A 264 6.98 10.22 -1.34
CA ALA A 264 8.33 9.63 -1.37
C ALA A 264 9.40 10.60 -1.90
N VAL A 265 9.02 11.59 -2.72
CA VAL A 265 9.93 12.66 -3.18
C VAL A 265 10.52 13.47 -2.02
N ARG A 266 9.76 13.63 -0.94
CA ARG A 266 10.17 14.41 0.24
C ARG A 266 10.70 13.54 1.38
N TYR A 267 10.09 12.38 1.59
CA TYR A 267 10.35 11.54 2.77
C TYR A 267 11.03 10.20 2.47
N GLY A 268 11.31 9.90 1.19
CA GLY A 268 11.87 8.62 0.78
C GLY A 268 10.84 7.48 0.78
N THR A 269 11.33 6.26 0.58
CA THR A 269 10.52 5.04 0.47
C THR A 269 10.54 4.25 1.79
N MET A 270 9.93 3.06 1.82
CA MET A 270 10.05 2.14 2.96
C MET A 270 11.51 1.82 3.28
N ARG A 271 12.39 1.82 2.27
CA ARG A 271 13.83 1.66 2.44
C ARG A 271 14.44 2.71 3.37
N ASP A 272 13.86 3.90 3.43
CA ASP A 272 14.39 5.06 4.14
C ASP A 272 13.68 5.29 5.49
N ASN A 273 12.44 4.81 5.61
CA ASN A 273 11.57 5.03 6.77
C ASN A 273 11.61 3.89 7.79
N VAL A 274 12.28 2.77 7.49
CA VAL A 274 12.43 1.64 8.40
C VAL A 274 13.82 1.63 9.04
N ILE A 275 13.86 1.62 10.37
CA ILE A 275 15.11 1.57 11.17
C ILE A 275 15.57 0.12 11.36
N SER A 276 14.66 -0.76 11.77
CA SER A 276 14.91 -2.17 12.07
C SER A 276 13.64 -2.98 11.83
N LEU A 277 13.81 -4.26 11.51
CA LEU A 277 12.75 -5.25 11.41
C LEU A 277 13.02 -6.41 12.38
N LYS A 278 11.95 -7.06 12.83
CA LYS A 278 12.01 -8.46 13.26
C LYS A 278 11.46 -9.32 12.14
N VAL A 279 12.14 -10.43 11.87
CA VAL A 279 11.78 -11.36 10.79
C VAL A 279 11.94 -12.79 11.27
N VAL A 280 10.93 -13.61 11.00
CA VAL A 280 10.99 -15.07 11.09
C VAL A 280 11.56 -15.63 9.79
N LEU A 281 12.74 -16.25 9.85
CA LEU A 281 13.37 -16.91 8.72
C LEU A 281 12.70 -18.24 8.39
N ALA A 282 13.02 -18.85 7.24
CA ALA A 282 12.45 -20.13 6.79
C ALA A 282 12.69 -21.34 7.72
N ASN A 283 13.69 -21.26 8.61
CA ASN A 283 13.91 -22.26 9.67
C ASN A 283 13.16 -21.92 10.99
N GLY A 284 12.38 -20.84 10.99
CA GLY A 284 11.65 -20.29 12.11
C GLY A 284 12.49 -19.54 13.15
N ILE A 285 13.75 -19.24 12.88
CA ILE A 285 14.55 -18.37 13.77
C ILE A 285 14.04 -16.93 13.64
N ILE A 286 13.83 -16.28 14.77
CA ILE A 286 13.49 -14.85 14.84
C ILE A 286 14.81 -14.06 14.84
N VAL A 287 14.95 -13.16 13.87
CA VAL A 287 16.11 -12.28 13.73
C VAL A 287 15.69 -10.83 13.84
N LYS A 288 16.44 -10.05 14.61
CA LYS A 288 16.36 -8.59 14.64
C LYS A 288 17.46 -8.02 13.74
N THR A 289 17.08 -7.22 12.73
CA THR A 289 18.01 -6.81 11.67
C THR A 289 18.97 -5.69 12.07
N ALA A 290 18.58 -4.82 13.00
CA ALA A 290 19.41 -3.71 13.46
C ALA A 290 19.05 -3.28 14.90
N SER A 291 19.84 -2.39 15.49
CA SER A 291 19.43 -1.67 16.70
C SER A 291 18.50 -0.49 16.35
N ARG A 292 17.98 0.24 17.35
CA ARG A 292 17.18 1.46 17.12
C ARG A 292 18.06 2.67 16.73
N ALA A 293 19.38 2.52 16.68
CA ALA A 293 20.27 3.63 16.36
C ALA A 293 20.08 4.08 14.91
N ARG A 294 19.77 5.37 14.70
CA ARG A 294 19.57 5.96 13.37
C ARG A 294 20.81 5.87 12.47
N LYS A 295 22.00 5.83 13.06
CA LYS A 295 23.28 5.64 12.38
C LYS A 295 24.02 4.49 13.03
N SER A 296 24.40 3.51 12.22
CA SER A 296 25.17 2.35 12.65
C SER A 296 26.13 1.93 11.55
N ALA A 297 27.33 1.53 11.92
CA ALA A 297 28.31 0.86 11.04
C ALA A 297 28.69 -0.53 11.60
N ALA A 298 27.85 -1.09 12.47
CA ALA A 298 28.07 -2.38 13.10
C ALA A 298 27.64 -3.54 12.18
N GLY A 299 28.41 -3.78 11.11
CA GLY A 299 28.20 -4.89 10.18
C GLY A 299 27.29 -4.55 8.99
N TYR A 300 26.70 -5.59 8.40
CA TYR A 300 25.87 -5.49 7.19
C TYR A 300 24.49 -4.88 7.48
N ASP A 301 23.95 -4.10 6.55
CA ASP A 301 22.58 -3.57 6.59
C ASP A 301 21.57 -4.67 6.21
N LEU A 302 21.33 -5.59 7.15
CA LEU A 302 20.36 -6.67 6.97
C LEU A 302 18.92 -6.15 6.85
N THR A 303 18.62 -4.98 7.42
CA THR A 303 17.29 -4.36 7.29
C THR A 303 16.96 -4.13 5.82
N ARG A 304 17.92 -3.59 5.06
CA ARG A 304 17.71 -3.32 3.63
C ARG A 304 17.73 -4.55 2.73
N LEU A 305 18.30 -5.66 3.19
CA LEU A 305 18.16 -6.95 2.51
C LEU A 305 16.72 -7.46 2.59
N MET A 306 16.05 -7.26 3.73
CA MET A 306 14.67 -7.72 3.94
C MET A 306 13.62 -6.80 3.29
N ILE A 307 13.90 -5.49 3.19
CA ILE A 307 12.97 -4.54 2.56
C ILE A 307 12.96 -4.73 1.04
N GLY A 308 11.81 -5.12 0.50
CA GLY A 308 11.65 -5.48 -0.91
C GLY A 308 11.87 -6.97 -1.18
N SER A 309 11.96 -7.82 -0.16
CA SER A 309 12.13 -9.27 -0.36
C SER A 309 10.82 -10.00 -0.70
N GLU A 310 9.68 -9.33 -0.69
CA GLU A 310 8.36 -9.88 -1.05
C GLU A 310 7.98 -11.14 -0.25
N GLY A 311 8.44 -11.24 1.00
CA GLY A 311 8.23 -12.41 1.85
C GLY A 311 9.08 -13.65 1.50
N THR A 312 9.91 -13.59 0.46
CA THR A 312 10.73 -14.73 -0.02
C THR A 312 11.93 -15.07 0.88
N LEU A 313 12.39 -14.11 1.68
CA LEU A 313 13.50 -14.29 2.63
C LEU A 313 13.04 -14.52 4.08
N GLY A 314 11.75 -14.31 4.37
CA GLY A 314 11.18 -14.46 5.71
C GLY A 314 9.91 -13.64 5.91
N VAL A 315 9.28 -13.86 7.07
CA VAL A 315 8.02 -13.21 7.48
C VAL A 315 8.33 -12.07 8.44
N VAL A 316 7.96 -10.83 8.08
CA VAL A 316 8.13 -9.65 8.96
C VAL A 316 7.09 -9.72 10.09
N THR A 317 7.52 -9.51 11.34
CA THR A 317 6.71 -9.65 12.58
C THR A 317 6.82 -8.48 13.54
#